data_AF-A0A2L0ENT1-F1
#
_entry.id   AF-A0A2L0ENT1-F1
#
_cell.length_a   1.000
_cell.length_b   1.000
_cell.length_c   1.000
_cell.angle_alpha   90.00
_cell.angle_beta   90.00
_cell.angle_gamma   90.00
#
_symmetry.space_group_name_H-M   'P 1'
#
loop_
_entity.id
_entity.type
_entity.pdbx_description
1 polymer ?
#
loop_
_entity_poly.entity_id
_entity_poly.type
_entity_poly.pdbx_seq_one_letter_code
_entity_poly.pdbx_strand_id
1 'polypeptide(L)'
;MGGGAAGGLLAGGGAAGGGAAGGGPRPGGGARLRERKGYAYGVSAGLVLLMLAPLFRRPPVDSFPLSTYPMFSWGRHDARTTVERAVGVGARGERRPIPPRLVGSEEVLQAKATLAQSIRQGARAARALCRGIAARVAEQDSYADVVAIELRTDTFDAVAFFEGQEAPVDSKVHATCKVRAR
;
A
#
# COMPACT_ATOMS: atom_id res chain seq x y z
N MET A 1 10.51 14.14 -56.38
CA MET A 1 10.02 14.69 -57.67
C MET A 1 8.55 15.07 -57.48
N GLY A 2 8.15 16.28 -57.86
CA GLY A 2 6.75 16.76 -57.84
C GLY A 2 6.12 16.99 -56.45
N GLY A 3 5.26 18.00 -56.22
CA GLY A 3 4.91 19.17 -57.04
C GLY A 3 3.40 19.46 -57.09
N GLY A 4 3.01 20.75 -56.96
CA GLY A 4 1.64 21.27 -57.23
C GLY A 4 0.57 20.91 -56.19
N ALA A 5 -0.03 21.78 -55.37
CA ALA A 5 -0.46 23.19 -55.48
C ALA A 5 -1.82 23.42 -56.16
N ALA A 6 -2.61 24.35 -55.58
CA ALA A 6 -3.98 24.74 -55.95
C ALA A 6 -5.05 23.63 -55.82
N GLY A 7 -6.34 23.92 -55.64
CA GLY A 7 -7.01 25.23 -55.49
C GLY A 7 -8.26 25.33 -56.34
N GLY A 8 -9.44 25.24 -55.73
CA GLY A 8 -10.73 25.26 -56.42
C GLY A 8 -11.73 26.17 -55.72
N LEU A 9 -11.97 27.35 -56.30
CA LEU A 9 -13.04 28.27 -55.92
C LEU A 9 -14.23 28.14 -56.89
N LEU A 10 -15.27 28.95 -56.66
CA LEU A 10 -16.46 29.17 -57.52
C LEU A 10 -17.57 28.10 -57.38
N ALA A 11 -18.87 28.45 -57.44
CA ALA A 11 -19.51 29.77 -57.31
C ALA A 11 -21.03 29.64 -57.05
N GLY A 12 -21.65 30.75 -56.62
CA GLY A 12 -23.10 30.95 -56.59
C GLY A 12 -23.77 30.59 -55.26
N GLY A 13 -24.76 31.34 -54.78
CA GLY A 13 -25.30 32.61 -55.28
C GLY A 13 -26.63 32.97 -54.61
N GLY A 14 -26.91 34.26 -54.42
CA GLY A 14 -28.14 34.74 -53.79
C GLY A 14 -27.91 36.02 -52.98
N ALA A 15 -28.69 37.06 -53.26
CA ALA A 15 -28.51 38.40 -52.68
C ALA A 15 -29.71 38.83 -51.83
N ALA A 16 -29.52 39.94 -51.11
CA ALA A 16 -30.52 40.77 -50.44
C ALA A 16 -31.27 40.16 -49.23
N GLY A 17 -31.22 40.88 -48.11
CA GLY A 17 -31.88 40.50 -46.85
C GLY A 17 -31.65 41.53 -45.73
N GLY A 18 -31.64 42.83 -46.07
CA GLY A 18 -31.33 43.91 -45.13
C GLY A 18 -32.43 44.13 -44.09
N GLY A 19 -32.39 43.39 -42.98
CA GLY A 19 -33.37 43.45 -41.89
C GLY A 19 -32.81 44.07 -40.61
N ALA A 20 -32.76 45.41 -40.53
CA ALA A 20 -32.35 46.14 -39.33
C ALA A 20 -33.43 46.10 -38.22
N ALA A 21 -33.62 44.94 -37.62
CA ALA A 21 -34.56 44.75 -36.51
C ALA A 21 -34.01 45.37 -35.21
N GLY A 22 -34.64 46.46 -34.76
CA GLY A 22 -34.09 47.36 -33.74
C GLY A 22 -33.68 46.72 -32.41
N GLY A 23 -32.50 47.10 -31.92
CA GLY A 23 -31.94 46.70 -30.62
C GLY A 23 -32.64 47.36 -29.43
N GLY A 24 -33.92 47.07 -29.22
CA GLY A 24 -34.64 47.46 -28.00
C GLY A 24 -34.11 46.69 -26.78
N PRO A 25 -33.80 47.35 -25.65
CA PRO A 25 -33.28 46.67 -24.46
C PRO A 25 -34.38 45.79 -23.83
N ARG A 26 -34.28 44.46 -24.02
CA ARG A 26 -35.29 43.50 -23.52
C ARG A 26 -35.43 43.58 -21.98
N PRO A 27 -36.57 44.07 -21.45
CA PRO A 27 -36.78 44.17 -20.00
C PRO A 27 -36.90 42.75 -19.42
N GLY A 28 -35.91 42.36 -18.62
CA GLY A 28 -35.81 41.00 -18.06
C GLY A 28 -34.52 40.24 -18.41
N GLY A 29 -33.68 40.75 -19.31
CA GLY A 29 -32.34 40.17 -19.55
C GLY A 29 -31.46 40.21 -18.29
N GLY A 30 -31.44 41.36 -17.60
CA GLY A 30 -30.63 41.57 -16.40
C GLY A 30 -31.02 40.69 -15.20
N ALA A 31 -32.31 40.35 -15.04
CA ALA A 31 -32.78 39.47 -13.97
C ALA A 31 -32.19 38.06 -14.12
N ARG A 32 -32.42 37.43 -15.29
CA ARG A 32 -31.90 36.09 -15.63
C ARG A 32 -30.36 36.04 -15.58
N LEU A 33 -29.69 37.15 -15.87
CA LEU A 33 -28.23 37.24 -15.76
C LEU A 33 -27.75 37.36 -14.31
N ARG A 34 -28.51 38.01 -13.41
CA ARG A 34 -28.22 38.06 -11.97
C ARG A 34 -28.49 36.71 -11.30
N GLU A 35 -29.58 36.02 -11.65
CA GLU A 35 -29.87 34.65 -11.21
C GLU A 35 -28.74 33.69 -11.61
N ARG A 36 -28.34 33.69 -12.90
CA ARG A 36 -27.21 32.88 -13.39
C ARG A 36 -25.89 33.18 -12.67
N LYS A 37 -25.60 34.46 -12.37
CA LYS A 37 -24.41 34.83 -11.59
C LYS A 37 -24.50 34.35 -10.14
N GLY A 38 -25.66 34.49 -9.48
CA GLY A 38 -25.89 33.99 -8.13
C GLY A 38 -25.71 32.47 -8.03
N TYR A 39 -26.29 31.72 -8.97
CA TYR A 39 -26.10 30.27 -9.08
C TYR A 39 -24.63 29.90 -9.29
N ALA A 40 -23.93 30.55 -10.23
CA ALA A 40 -22.51 30.31 -10.49
C ALA A 40 -21.65 30.55 -9.24
N TYR A 41 -21.82 31.68 -8.55
CA TYR A 41 -21.09 31.96 -7.31
C TYR A 41 -21.43 30.98 -6.18
N GLY A 42 -22.69 30.55 -6.05
CA GLY A 42 -23.10 29.53 -5.08
C GLY A 42 -22.41 28.18 -5.32
N VAL A 43 -22.37 27.72 -6.58
CA VAL A 43 -21.66 26.49 -6.96
C VAL A 43 -20.15 26.61 -6.74
N SER A 44 -19.53 27.74 -7.14
CA SER A 44 -18.11 27.99 -6.90
C SER A 44 -17.75 28.02 -5.42
N ALA A 45 -18.55 28.69 -4.58
CA ALA A 45 -18.34 28.73 -3.14
C ALA A 45 -18.51 27.34 -2.50
N GLY A 46 -19.52 26.57 -2.93
CA GLY A 46 -19.72 25.19 -2.49
C GLY A 46 -18.53 24.28 -2.79
N LEU A 47 -17.96 24.38 -4.00
CA LEU A 47 -16.76 23.62 -4.38
C LEU A 47 -15.51 24.03 -3.57
N VAL A 48 -15.31 25.33 -3.33
CA VAL A 48 -14.19 25.82 -2.49
C VAL A 48 -14.35 25.34 -1.05
N LEU A 49 -15.56 25.40 -0.47
CA LEU A 49 -15.83 24.88 0.88
C LEU A 49 -15.63 23.36 0.96
N LEU A 50 -16.02 22.62 -0.08
CA LEU A 50 -15.77 21.17 -0.16
C LEU A 50 -14.27 20.84 -0.13
N MET A 51 -13.45 21.59 -0.87
CA MET A 51 -11.99 21.41 -0.88
C MET A 51 -11.30 21.85 0.42
N LEU A 52 -11.89 22.78 1.18
CA LEU A 52 -11.37 23.25 2.47
C LEU A 52 -11.86 22.42 3.68
N ALA A 53 -12.91 21.62 3.53
CA ALA A 53 -13.46 20.77 4.60
C ALA A 53 -12.43 19.85 5.32
N PRO A 54 -11.39 19.29 4.66
CA PRO A 54 -10.40 18.45 5.35
C PRO A 54 -9.58 19.17 6.43
N LEU A 55 -9.34 20.48 6.31
CA LEU A 55 -8.52 21.27 7.25
C LEU A 55 -9.07 21.27 8.68
N PHE A 56 -10.38 21.02 8.84
CA PHE A 56 -11.09 21.08 10.11
C PHE A 56 -11.32 19.71 10.75
N ARG A 57 -10.86 18.61 10.13
CA ARG A 57 -10.98 17.24 10.67
C ARG A 57 -9.80 16.88 11.58
N ARG A 58 -10.08 16.10 12.63
CA ARG A 58 -9.06 15.55 13.55
C ARG A 58 -9.35 14.06 13.78
N PRO A 59 -8.40 13.13 13.54
CA PRO A 59 -7.12 13.34 12.85
C PRO A 59 -7.33 13.81 11.39
N PRO A 60 -6.31 14.40 10.74
CA PRO A 60 -6.41 14.90 9.37
C PRO A 60 -6.47 13.76 8.33
N VAL A 61 -7.69 13.41 7.90
CA VAL A 61 -7.99 12.39 6.86
C VAL A 61 -9.16 12.81 5.95
N ASP A 62 -9.07 12.56 4.63
CA ASP A 62 -10.19 12.53 3.65
C ASP A 62 -9.79 11.76 2.37
N SER A 63 -10.63 10.90 1.79
CA SER A 63 -10.16 9.76 0.97
C SER A 63 -9.63 10.06 -0.45
N PHE A 64 -10.48 10.51 -1.39
CA PHE A 64 -10.07 11.02 -2.71
C PHE A 64 -11.18 11.94 -3.26
N PRO A 65 -10.92 13.09 -3.93
CA PRO A 65 -9.63 13.66 -4.37
C PRO A 65 -9.19 15.04 -3.78
N LEU A 66 -9.68 15.67 -2.70
CA LEU A 66 -10.19 15.19 -1.41
C LEU A 66 -9.39 14.00 -0.84
N SER A 67 -8.06 14.01 -0.97
CA SER A 67 -7.17 12.88 -0.63
C SER A 67 -6.10 13.23 0.41
N THR A 68 -5.52 12.30 1.20
CA THR A 68 -5.86 10.87 1.42
C THR A 68 -4.88 9.86 0.81
N TYR A 69 -3.63 10.26 0.58
CA TYR A 69 -2.49 9.35 0.70
C TYR A 69 -1.74 9.67 2.00
N PRO A 70 -2.18 9.14 3.16
CA PRO A 70 -1.56 9.43 4.46
C PRO A 70 -0.35 8.53 4.71
N MET A 71 0.01 7.66 3.75
CA MET A 71 1.02 6.60 3.88
C MET A 71 2.43 7.10 4.24
N PHE A 72 2.68 8.41 4.14
CA PHE A 72 3.96 9.05 4.43
C PHE A 72 3.87 10.30 5.31
N SER A 73 2.68 10.90 5.46
CA SER A 73 2.48 12.14 6.25
C SER A 73 2.05 11.89 7.70
N TRP A 74 1.62 10.68 8.02
CA TRP A 74 1.31 10.26 9.38
C TRP A 74 2.06 8.97 9.67
N GLY A 75 2.99 9.00 10.64
CA GLY A 75 3.59 7.78 11.15
C GLY A 75 2.51 6.87 11.72
N ARG A 76 2.63 5.55 11.55
CA ARG A 76 1.71 4.62 12.23
C ARG A 76 1.75 4.91 13.73
N HIS A 77 0.57 5.00 14.36
CA HIS A 77 0.45 5.13 15.81
C HIS A 77 1.19 4.01 16.56
N ASP A 78 1.30 2.85 15.91
CA ASP A 78 2.16 1.74 16.24
C ASP A 78 3.27 1.57 15.17
N ALA A 79 4.52 1.88 15.53
CA ALA A 79 5.70 1.45 14.77
C ALA A 79 5.89 -0.10 14.79
N ARG A 80 4.94 -0.84 15.38
CA ARG A 80 5.06 -2.27 15.66
C ARG A 80 4.90 -3.09 14.39
N THR A 81 5.89 -3.93 14.11
CA THR A 81 5.89 -4.84 12.97
C THR A 81 6.09 -6.28 13.45
N THR A 82 5.04 -7.08 13.27
CA THR A 82 5.02 -8.50 13.65
C THR A 82 5.43 -9.39 12.48
N VAL A 83 6.32 -10.36 12.74
CA VAL A 83 6.92 -11.26 11.74
C VAL A 83 7.00 -12.69 12.25
N GLU A 84 6.45 -13.63 11.49
CA GLU A 84 6.61 -15.06 11.70
C GLU A 84 7.98 -15.53 11.17
N ARG A 85 8.79 -16.18 12.03
CA ARG A 85 10.16 -16.59 11.72
C ARG A 85 10.46 -18.01 12.19
N ALA A 86 11.36 -18.67 11.48
CA ALA A 86 12.06 -19.86 11.96
C ALA A 86 13.45 -19.44 12.47
N VAL A 87 13.80 -19.86 13.68
CA VAL A 87 15.06 -19.51 14.35
C VAL A 87 15.77 -20.78 14.78
N GLY A 88 17.04 -20.92 14.40
CA GLY A 88 17.93 -21.93 14.92
C GLY A 88 18.47 -21.50 16.28
N VAL A 89 18.42 -22.41 17.25
CA VAL A 89 19.02 -22.27 18.58
C VAL A 89 20.22 -23.19 18.66
N GLY A 90 21.39 -22.62 18.90
CA GLY A 90 22.64 -23.36 19.06
C GLY A 90 22.84 -23.93 20.46
N ALA A 91 23.91 -24.71 20.63
CA ALA A 91 24.20 -25.43 21.87
C ALA A 91 24.46 -24.53 23.10
N ARG A 92 24.78 -23.25 22.91
CA ARG A 92 25.01 -22.24 23.97
C ARG A 92 23.80 -21.30 24.14
N GLY A 93 22.69 -21.55 23.45
CA GLY A 93 21.50 -20.69 23.44
C GLY A 93 21.57 -19.52 22.46
N GLU A 94 22.62 -19.45 21.63
CA GLU A 94 22.72 -18.50 20.52
C GLU A 94 21.56 -18.69 19.53
N ARG A 95 21.05 -17.59 18.98
CA ARG A 95 19.82 -17.57 18.15
C ARG A 95 20.12 -16.95 16.81
N ARG A 96 19.90 -17.69 15.72
CA ARG A 96 20.14 -17.21 14.35
C ARG A 96 18.98 -17.53 13.41
N PRO A 97 18.63 -16.62 12.47
CA PRO A 97 17.51 -16.83 11.56
C PRO A 97 17.79 -17.99 10.59
N ILE A 98 16.76 -18.78 10.29
CA ILE A 98 16.83 -19.85 9.28
C ILE A 98 16.43 -19.28 7.91
N PRO A 99 17.21 -19.50 6.83
CA PRO A 99 16.90 -18.97 5.50
C PRO A 99 15.65 -19.61 4.88
N PRO A 100 14.96 -18.89 3.95
CA PRO A 100 13.76 -19.36 3.26
C PRO A 100 13.87 -20.78 2.67
N ARG A 101 15.03 -21.13 2.07
CA ARG A 101 15.27 -22.45 1.45
C ARG A 101 14.92 -23.60 2.39
N LEU A 102 15.35 -23.49 3.66
CA LEU A 102 15.16 -24.51 4.68
C LEU A 102 13.73 -24.53 5.22
N VAL A 103 12.99 -23.42 5.13
CA VAL A 103 11.54 -23.34 5.38
C VAL A 103 10.77 -24.11 4.31
N GLY A 104 11.11 -23.90 3.02
CA GLY A 104 10.57 -24.68 1.90
C GLY A 104 10.44 -23.95 0.56
N SER A 105 11.02 -22.77 0.39
CA SER A 105 11.12 -22.08 -0.91
C SER A 105 12.30 -21.10 -0.90
N GLU A 106 12.94 -20.86 -2.05
CA GLU A 106 13.87 -19.74 -2.21
C GLU A 106 13.19 -18.38 -1.95
N GLU A 107 11.90 -18.28 -2.28
CA GLU A 107 11.14 -17.04 -2.22
C GLU A 107 10.76 -16.65 -0.79
N VAL A 108 11.32 -15.52 -0.32
CA VAL A 108 11.14 -14.98 1.04
C VAL A 108 9.66 -14.85 1.41
N LEU A 109 8.84 -14.34 0.50
CA LEU A 109 7.41 -14.13 0.72
C LEU A 109 6.63 -15.44 0.77
N GLN A 110 7.01 -16.44 -0.02
CA GLN A 110 6.38 -17.77 0.00
C GLN A 110 6.74 -18.54 1.27
N ALA A 111 8.01 -18.47 1.70
CA ALA A 111 8.45 -19.01 2.99
C ALA A 111 7.72 -18.36 4.18
N LYS A 112 7.57 -17.02 4.19
CA LYS A 112 6.75 -16.31 5.19
C LYS A 112 5.28 -16.77 5.15
N ALA A 113 4.68 -16.86 3.97
CA ALA A 113 3.30 -17.33 3.82
C ALA A 113 3.11 -18.75 4.37
N THR A 114 4.10 -19.63 4.18
CA THR A 114 4.13 -21.02 4.64
C THR A 114 4.22 -21.12 6.16
N LEU A 115 5.09 -20.30 6.78
CA LEU A 115 5.19 -20.15 8.24
C LEU A 115 3.87 -19.65 8.84
N ALA A 116 3.37 -18.52 8.34
CA ALA A 116 2.15 -17.89 8.83
C ALA A 116 0.92 -18.82 8.68
N GLN A 117 0.82 -19.54 7.57
CA GLN A 117 -0.24 -20.53 7.35
C GLN A 117 -0.13 -21.71 8.33
N SER A 118 1.07 -22.24 8.54
CA SER A 118 1.29 -23.37 9.47
C SER A 118 1.05 -22.99 10.93
N ILE A 119 1.27 -21.72 11.30
CA ILE A 119 0.93 -21.18 12.62
C ILE A 119 -0.59 -21.00 12.75
N ARG A 120 -1.28 -20.42 11.75
CA ARG A 120 -2.75 -20.28 11.73
C ARG A 120 -3.49 -21.61 11.77
N GLN A 121 -2.95 -22.65 11.14
CA GLN A 121 -3.46 -24.03 11.20
C GLN A 121 -3.20 -24.73 12.55
N GLY A 122 -2.59 -24.04 13.51
CA GLY A 122 -2.45 -24.47 14.90
C GLY A 122 -1.28 -25.42 15.16
N ALA A 123 -1.14 -25.80 16.43
CA ALA A 123 0.06 -26.47 16.95
C ALA A 123 0.45 -27.77 16.23
N ARG A 124 -0.50 -28.51 15.64
CA ARG A 124 -0.19 -29.72 14.87
C ARG A 124 0.51 -29.40 13.54
N ALA A 125 0.06 -28.38 12.82
CA ALA A 125 0.67 -27.93 11.57
C ALA A 125 2.03 -27.25 11.83
N ALA A 126 2.10 -26.35 12.82
CA ALA A 126 3.36 -25.73 13.25
C ALA A 126 4.42 -26.77 13.62
N ARG A 127 4.08 -27.82 14.41
CA ARG A 127 4.99 -28.93 14.75
C ARG A 127 5.31 -29.87 13.58
N ALA A 128 4.52 -29.86 12.50
CA ALA A 128 4.85 -30.59 11.28
C ALA A 128 5.92 -29.83 10.47
N LEU A 129 5.68 -28.54 10.17
CA LEU A 129 6.64 -27.69 9.48
C LEU A 129 7.97 -27.59 10.25
N CYS A 130 7.90 -27.34 11.56
CA CYS A 130 9.05 -27.27 12.47
C CYS A 130 9.97 -28.51 12.40
N ARG A 131 9.39 -29.72 12.30
CA ARG A 131 10.18 -30.95 12.12
C ARG A 131 10.75 -31.10 10.71
N GLY A 132 10.01 -30.67 9.68
CA GLY A 132 10.51 -30.65 8.30
C GLY A 132 11.71 -29.70 8.13
N ILE A 133 11.67 -28.54 8.79
CA ILE A 133 12.81 -27.61 8.84
C ILE A 133 13.98 -28.23 9.60
N ALA A 134 13.74 -28.79 10.80
CA ALA A 134 14.79 -29.43 11.59
C ALA A 134 15.50 -30.60 10.87
N ALA A 135 14.79 -31.31 9.99
CA ALA A 135 15.39 -32.34 9.14
C ALA A 135 16.34 -31.74 8.08
N ARG A 136 15.88 -30.75 7.29
CA ARG A 136 16.71 -30.08 6.28
C ARG A 136 17.90 -29.32 6.89
N VAL A 137 17.77 -28.83 8.12
CA VAL A 137 18.85 -28.20 8.88
C VAL A 137 19.92 -29.23 9.26
N ALA A 138 19.53 -30.45 9.65
CA ALA A 138 20.47 -31.55 9.94
C ALA A 138 21.24 -32.06 8.71
N GLU A 139 20.80 -31.70 7.51
CA GLU A 139 21.46 -32.03 6.23
C GLU A 139 22.49 -30.99 5.79
N GLN A 140 22.69 -29.89 6.54
CA GLN A 140 23.64 -28.83 6.20
C GLN A 140 24.73 -28.65 7.27
N ASP A 141 25.99 -28.91 6.90
CA ASP A 141 27.16 -28.77 7.78
C ASP A 141 27.29 -27.34 8.36
N SER A 142 26.85 -26.33 7.59
CA SER A 142 26.78 -24.92 8.01
C SER A 142 25.71 -24.63 9.09
N TYR A 143 25.02 -25.66 9.59
CA TYR A 143 24.09 -25.62 10.72
C TYR A 143 24.34 -26.73 11.77
N ALA A 144 25.52 -27.36 11.77
CA ALA A 144 25.90 -28.38 12.75
C ALA A 144 25.95 -27.87 14.23
N ASP A 145 25.99 -26.55 14.44
CA ASP A 145 25.85 -25.87 15.73
C ASP A 145 24.41 -25.88 16.29
N VAL A 146 23.40 -26.01 15.42
CA VAL A 146 21.98 -25.80 15.75
C VAL A 146 21.38 -27.06 16.35
N VAL A 147 21.03 -27.01 17.64
CA VAL A 147 20.44 -28.14 18.39
C VAL A 147 18.91 -28.13 18.37
N ALA A 148 18.27 -26.99 18.10
CA ALA A 148 16.82 -26.89 17.99
C ALA A 148 16.36 -25.81 17.01
N ILE A 149 15.18 -26.01 16.42
CA ILE A 149 14.44 -25.02 15.64
C ILE A 149 13.25 -24.53 16.46
N GLU A 150 13.09 -23.23 16.59
CA GLU A 150 11.88 -22.58 17.09
C GLU A 150 11.11 -21.92 15.94
N LEU A 151 9.81 -22.22 15.84
CA LEU A 151 8.87 -21.41 15.07
C LEU A 151 8.21 -20.41 16.02
N ARG A 152 8.33 -19.12 15.69
CA ARG A 152 7.88 -18.03 16.55
C ARG A 152 7.30 -16.87 15.75
N THR A 153 6.51 -16.06 16.43
CA THR A 153 6.08 -14.73 16.00
C THR A 153 6.81 -13.71 16.87
N ASP A 154 7.62 -12.87 16.24
CA ASP A 154 8.35 -11.79 16.90
C ASP A 154 7.73 -10.44 16.50
N THR A 155 7.60 -9.51 17.44
CA THR A 155 7.13 -8.13 17.19
C THR A 155 8.26 -7.15 17.48
N PHE A 156 8.63 -6.36 16.49
CA PHE A 156 9.66 -5.33 16.57
C PHE A 156 9.03 -3.95 16.64
N ASP A 157 9.72 -2.98 17.25
CA ASP A 157 9.50 -1.59 16.91
C ASP A 157 10.34 -1.27 15.67
N ALA A 158 9.70 -0.88 14.57
CA ALA A 158 10.36 -0.68 13.30
C ALA A 158 11.27 0.56 13.28
N VAL A 159 11.00 1.58 14.11
CA VAL A 159 11.87 2.77 14.21
C VAL A 159 13.13 2.36 14.97
N ALA A 160 12.96 1.79 16.17
CA ALA A 160 14.10 1.36 16.99
C ALA A 160 14.96 0.30 16.28
N PHE A 161 14.35 -0.60 15.49
CA PHE A 161 15.07 -1.58 14.68
C PHE A 161 16.03 -0.93 13.68
N PHE A 162 15.59 0.10 12.95
CA PHE A 162 16.48 0.84 12.01
C PHE A 162 17.46 1.78 12.72
N GLU A 163 17.23 2.12 13.98
CA GLU A 163 18.21 2.76 14.89
C GLU A 163 19.20 1.77 15.52
N GLY A 164 19.14 0.48 15.14
CA GLY A 164 20.07 -0.57 15.58
C GLY A 164 19.59 -1.43 16.76
N GLN A 165 18.38 -1.19 17.28
CA GLN A 165 17.78 -2.01 18.34
C GLN A 165 17.07 -3.24 17.72
N GLU A 166 17.85 -4.18 17.19
CA GLU A 166 17.33 -5.38 16.49
C GLU A 166 16.59 -6.39 17.39
N ALA A 167 16.43 -6.11 18.69
CA ALA A 167 15.75 -6.98 19.63
C ALA A 167 14.21 -6.90 19.46
N PRO A 168 13.49 -8.04 19.52
CA PRO A 168 12.03 -8.02 19.53
C PRO A 168 11.48 -7.48 20.86
N VAL A 169 10.42 -6.69 20.78
CA VAL A 169 9.65 -6.15 21.90
C VAL A 169 8.71 -7.20 22.51
N ASP A 170 8.25 -8.15 21.70
CA ASP A 170 7.50 -9.34 22.11
C ASP A 170 7.90 -10.56 21.24
N SER A 171 7.91 -11.75 21.81
CA SER A 171 8.30 -13.01 21.15
C SER A 171 7.43 -14.18 21.63
N LYS A 172 6.57 -14.70 20.75
CA LYS A 172 5.70 -15.85 21.00
C LYS A 172 6.18 -17.09 20.24
N VAL A 173 6.63 -18.12 20.96
CA VAL A 173 6.98 -19.42 20.38
C VAL A 173 5.73 -20.28 20.17
N HIS A 174 5.58 -20.87 18.99
CA HIS A 174 4.45 -21.75 18.63
C HIS A 174 4.84 -23.24 18.56
N ALA A 175 6.09 -23.53 18.19
CA ALA A 175 6.64 -24.87 18.18
C ALA A 175 8.16 -24.86 18.37
N THR A 176 8.69 -25.86 19.06
CA THR A 176 10.13 -26.12 19.19
C THR A 176 10.40 -27.57 18.80
N CYS A 177 11.42 -27.81 17.98
CA CYS A 177 11.80 -29.14 17.50
C CYS A 177 13.31 -29.30 17.64
N LYS A 178 13.77 -30.39 18.27
CA LYS A 178 15.20 -30.71 18.28
C LYS A 178 15.65 -31.04 16.86
N VAL A 179 16.78 -30.47 16.45
CA VAL A 179 17.56 -30.99 15.33
C VAL A 179 18.15 -32.31 15.81
N ARG A 180 18.13 -33.35 14.97
CA ARG A 180 18.86 -34.59 15.26
C ARG A 180 20.23 -34.45 14.62
N ALA A 181 21.28 -34.59 15.42
CA ALA A 181 22.63 -34.78 14.88
C ALA A 181 22.64 -36.03 13.96
N ARG A 182 23.50 -35.99 12.95
CA ARG A 182 23.66 -37.01 11.93
C ARG A 182 24.61 -38.13 12.38
#